data_AF-A0A919R3M1-F1
#
_entry.id   AF-A0A919R3M1-F1
#
_cell.length_a   1.000
_cell.length_b   1.000
_cell.length_c   1.000
_cell.angle_alpha   90.00
_cell.angle_beta   90.00
_cell.angle_gamma   90.00
#
_symmetry.space_group_name_H-M   'P 1'
#
loop_
_entity.id
_entity.type
_entity.pdbx_description
1 polymer ?
#
loop_
_entity_poly.entity_id
_entity_poly.type
_entity_poly.pdbx_seq_one_letter_code
_entity_poly.pdbx_strand_id
1 'polypeptide(L)'
;MRRLGNLWRRSGRPRGRHTAGRPYAPVEPGAPDPGARAAAVLVDRLEPDWTVIYGPWSRRFYALAVFPTAEPLIIEAATAPELRALMREAERDTAARPRPAAPAA
;
A
#
# COMPACT_ATOMS: atom_id res chain seq x y z
N MET A 1 12.38 17.10 -42.57
CA MET A 1 13.73 17.72 -42.60
C MET A 1 13.98 18.47 -41.30
N ARG A 2 15.20 18.36 -40.76
CA ARG A 2 15.68 18.96 -39.50
C ARG A 2 16.06 20.45 -39.66
N ARG A 3 15.98 21.23 -38.57
CA ARG A 3 16.97 22.22 -38.00
C ARG A 3 16.29 22.94 -36.81
N LEU A 4 16.63 22.68 -35.55
CA LEU A 4 17.72 23.27 -34.73
C LEU A 4 17.84 24.80 -34.84
N GLY A 5 17.64 25.48 -33.71
CA GLY A 5 17.83 26.94 -33.59
C GLY A 5 17.60 27.43 -32.18
N ASN A 6 18.52 27.09 -31.29
CA ASN A 6 18.51 27.40 -29.86
C ASN A 6 18.62 28.92 -29.65
N LEU A 7 17.60 29.55 -29.06
CA LEU A 7 17.77 30.83 -28.37
C LEU A 7 17.54 30.61 -26.87
N TRP A 8 18.63 30.31 -26.18
CA TRP A 8 18.70 30.42 -24.72
C TRP A 8 18.56 31.90 -24.34
N ARG A 9 17.33 32.41 -24.30
CA ARG A 9 17.04 33.59 -23.49
C ARG A 9 17.00 33.13 -22.04
N ARG A 10 18.08 33.39 -21.29
CA ARG A 10 18.01 33.50 -19.82
C ARG A 10 17.10 34.69 -19.50
N SER A 11 15.78 34.46 -19.50
CA SER A 11 14.88 35.25 -18.68
C SER A 11 15.33 35.05 -17.25
N GLY A 12 15.94 36.07 -16.65
CA GLY A 12 16.34 36.06 -15.24
C GLY A 12 15.15 35.66 -14.39
N ARG A 13 15.15 34.42 -13.90
CA ARG A 13 14.18 33.99 -12.90
C ARG A 13 14.39 34.90 -11.71
N PRO A 14 13.35 35.55 -11.15
CA PRO A 14 13.51 36.24 -9.88
C PRO A 14 14.10 35.20 -8.91
N ARG A 15 15.20 35.57 -8.22
CA ARG A 15 15.82 34.72 -7.20
C ARG A 15 14.70 34.16 -6.35
N GLY A 16 14.63 32.83 -6.27
CA GLY A 16 13.63 32.14 -5.47
C GLY A 16 13.56 32.83 -4.11
N ARG A 17 12.35 33.23 -3.70
CA ARG A 17 12.14 33.83 -2.40
C ARG A 17 12.34 32.70 -1.39
N HIS A 18 13.58 32.50 -0.96
CA HIS A 18 13.88 31.63 0.16
C HIS A 18 13.15 32.26 1.35
N THR A 19 12.01 31.69 1.72
CA THR A 19 11.40 31.99 3.01
C THR A 19 12.49 31.72 4.04
N ALA A 20 12.84 32.74 4.84
CA ALA A 20 13.73 32.54 5.97
C ALA A 20 13.23 31.31 6.72
N GLY A 21 14.09 30.29 6.84
CA GLY A 21 13.70 29.02 7.41
C GLY A 21 13.06 29.28 8.77
N ARG A 22 11.89 28.69 9.02
CA ARG A 22 11.37 28.67 10.38
C ARG A 22 12.41 27.97 11.26
N PRO A 23 12.67 28.44 12.49
CA PRO A 23 13.50 27.69 13.42
C PRO A 23 13.00 26.25 13.49
N TYR A 24 13.92 25.30 13.56
CA TYR A 24 13.56 23.91 13.78
C TYR A 24 12.73 23.82 15.07
N ALA A 25 11.44 23.53 14.91
CA ALA A 25 10.59 23.16 16.01
C ALA A 25 10.65 21.62 16.10
N PRO A 26 11.04 21.06 17.26
CA PRO A 26 10.93 19.62 17.48
C PRO A 26 9.47 19.22 17.24
N VAL A 27 9.24 18.37 16.23
CA VAL A 27 7.96 17.70 16.07
C VAL A 27 8.02 16.49 16.97
N GLU A 28 7.10 16.39 17.93
CA GLU A 28 6.99 15.17 18.71
C GLU A 28 6.70 14.00 17.76
N PRO A 29 7.49 12.90 17.81
CA PRO A 29 7.18 11.73 17.01
C PRO A 29 5.74 11.29 17.30
N GLY A 30 4.92 11.20 16.25
CA GLY A 30 3.56 10.70 16.39
C GLY A 30 3.59 9.33 17.07
N ALA A 31 2.75 9.15 18.09
CA ALA A 31 2.68 7.89 18.81
C ALA A 31 2.41 6.73 17.82
N PRO A 32 3.01 5.55 18.03
CA PRO A 32 2.61 4.34 17.30
C PRO A 32 1.09 4.18 17.34
N ASP A 33 0.46 3.57 16.34
CA ASP A 33 -0.99 3.35 16.31
C ASP A 33 -1.38 2.01 17.00
N PRO A 34 -1.51 1.92 18.35
CA PRO A 34 -1.75 0.65 19.04
C PRO A 34 -3.11 0.05 18.69
N GLY A 35 -4.13 0.91 18.46
CA GLY A 35 -5.46 0.45 18.06
C GLY A 35 -5.46 -0.23 16.70
N ALA A 36 -4.70 0.30 15.74
CA ALA A 36 -4.57 -0.31 14.41
C ALA A 36 -3.83 -1.65 14.47
N ARG A 37 -2.77 -1.75 15.28
CA ARG A 37 -2.08 -3.02 15.52
C ARG A 37 -2.98 -4.05 16.20
N ALA A 38 -3.73 -3.66 17.22
CA ALA A 38 -4.68 -4.55 17.90
C ALA A 38 -5.77 -5.04 16.95
N ALA A 39 -6.31 -4.14 16.11
CA ALA A 39 -7.28 -4.51 15.08
C ALA A 39 -6.70 -5.53 14.08
N ALA A 40 -5.47 -5.32 13.61
CA ALA A 40 -4.81 -6.26 12.70
C ALA A 40 -4.65 -7.66 13.34
N VAL A 41 -4.22 -7.74 14.60
CA VAL A 41 -4.13 -9.01 15.35
C VAL A 41 -5.49 -9.68 15.51
N LEU A 42 -6.56 -8.91 15.74
CA LEU A 42 -7.90 -9.46 15.83
C LEU A 42 -8.35 -10.05 14.48
N VAL A 43 -8.11 -9.35 13.37
CA VAL A 43 -8.45 -9.87 12.03
C VAL A 43 -7.63 -11.13 11.71
N ASP A 44 -6.32 -11.11 11.96
CA ASP A 44 -5.41 -12.25 11.76
C ASP A 44 -5.93 -13.52 12.48
N ARG A 45 -6.40 -13.38 13.72
CA ARG A 45 -6.97 -14.49 14.49
C ARG A 45 -8.32 -14.97 13.99
N LEU A 46 -9.11 -14.09 13.37
CA LEU A 46 -10.46 -14.40 12.91
C LEU A 46 -10.48 -15.01 11.51
N GLU A 47 -9.45 -14.78 10.71
CA GLU A 47 -9.39 -15.16 9.30
C GLU A 47 -8.20 -16.11 9.07
N PRO A 48 -8.32 -17.41 9.40
CA PRO A 48 -7.19 -18.35 9.48
C PRO A 48 -6.50 -18.65 8.13
N ASP A 49 -7.21 -18.40 7.02
CA ASP A 49 -6.71 -18.55 5.66
C ASP A 49 -5.91 -17.32 5.18
N TRP A 50 -5.72 -16.34 6.07
CA TRP A 50 -4.97 -15.12 5.82
C TRP A 50 -3.96 -14.84 6.92
N THR A 51 -2.84 -14.24 6.55
CA THR A 51 -1.94 -13.57 7.49
C THR A 51 -2.14 -12.07 7.38
N VAL A 52 -2.46 -11.41 8.50
CA VAL A 52 -2.78 -9.98 8.53
C VAL A 52 -1.77 -9.20 9.38
N ILE A 53 -1.20 -8.15 8.78
CA ILE A 53 -0.22 -7.28 9.43
C ILE A 53 -0.59 -5.81 9.27
N TYR A 54 -0.18 -4.98 10.23
CA TYR A 54 -0.27 -3.52 10.13
C TYR A 54 1.12 -2.93 9.90
N GLY A 55 1.29 -2.16 8.83
CA GLY A 55 2.52 -1.43 8.52
C GLY A 55 2.52 -0.05 9.21
N PRO A 56 3.35 0.19 10.24
CA PRO A 56 3.34 1.47 10.97
C PRO A 56 3.77 2.66 10.11
N TRP A 57 4.67 2.42 9.15
CA TRP A 57 5.23 3.45 8.27
C TRP A 57 4.29 3.81 7.12
N SER A 58 3.59 2.82 6.55
CA SER A 58 2.58 3.07 5.52
C SER A 58 1.22 3.44 6.10
N ARG A 59 1.00 3.17 7.39
CA ARG A 59 -0.29 3.26 8.09
C ARG A 59 -1.39 2.46 7.40
N ARG A 60 -1.03 1.33 6.76
CA ARG A 60 -1.94 0.43 6.05
C ARG A 60 -2.00 -0.95 6.67
N PHE A 61 -3.13 -1.60 6.48
CA PHE A 61 -3.31 -3.01 6.75
C PHE A 61 -2.94 -3.81 5.50
N TYR A 62 -2.31 -4.96 5.68
CA TYR A 62 -1.96 -5.91 4.63
C TYR A 62 -2.51 -7.28 5.01
N ALA A 63 -3.14 -7.96 4.06
CA ALA A 63 -3.56 -9.34 4.16
C ALA A 63 -2.86 -10.18 3.08
N LEU A 64 -2.24 -11.27 3.48
CA LEU A 64 -1.57 -12.23 2.60
C LEU A 64 -2.34 -13.54 2.64
N ALA A 65 -2.74 -14.06 1.49
CA ALA A 65 -3.41 -15.35 1.42
C ALA A 65 -2.43 -16.47 1.78
N VAL A 66 -2.80 -17.34 2.71
CA VAL A 66 -2.00 -18.56 3.02
C VAL A 66 -2.51 -19.80 2.29
N PHE A 67 -3.69 -19.73 1.67
CA PHE A 67 -4.21 -20.80 0.83
C PHE A 67 -3.50 -20.87 -0.54
N PRO A 68 -3.44 -22.06 -1.16
CA PRO A 68 -2.84 -22.22 -2.48
C PRO A 68 -3.56 -21.38 -3.55
N THR A 69 -2.82 -20.46 -4.15
CA THR A 69 -3.25 -19.61 -5.27
C THR A 69 -2.23 -19.71 -6.40
N ALA A 70 -2.66 -19.47 -7.64
CA ALA A 70 -1.75 -19.52 -8.79
C ALA A 70 -0.65 -18.45 -8.74
N GLU A 71 -0.96 -17.30 -8.14
CA GLU A 71 -0.04 -16.21 -7.87
C GLU A 71 -0.26 -15.73 -6.43
N PRO A 72 0.81 -15.32 -5.70
CA PRO A 72 0.67 -14.83 -4.34
C PRO A 72 -0.30 -13.65 -4.27
N LEU A 73 -1.33 -13.78 -3.42
CA LEU A 73 -2.36 -12.76 -3.27
C LEU A 73 -2.08 -11.89 -2.03
N ILE A 74 -1.86 -10.59 -2.27
CA ILE A 74 -1.64 -9.58 -1.24
C ILE A 74 -2.64 -8.46 -1.44
N ILE A 75 -3.35 -8.11 -0.38
CA ILE A 75 -4.37 -7.05 -0.36
C ILE A 75 -3.94 -6.00 0.66
N GLU A 76 -4.13 -4.73 0.33
CA GLU A 76 -3.88 -3.62 1.26
C GLU A 76 -5.07 -2.68 1.38
N ALA A 77 -5.32 -2.19 2.60
CA ALA A 77 -6.42 -1.27 2.88
C ALA A 77 -6.01 -0.23 3.93
N ALA A 78 -6.73 0.89 3.98
CA ALA A 78 -6.50 1.91 5.00
C ALA A 78 -7.15 1.52 6.34
N THR A 79 -8.19 0.67 6.31
CA THR A 79 -8.95 0.27 7.50
C THR A 79 -9.17 -1.25 7.55
N ALA A 80 -9.33 -1.79 8.76
CA ALA A 80 -9.60 -3.21 8.97
C ALA A 80 -10.95 -3.69 8.35
N PRO A 81 -12.06 -2.95 8.44
CA PRO A 81 -13.32 -3.36 7.80
C PRO A 81 -13.22 -3.42 6.27
N GLU A 82 -12.55 -2.43 5.67
CA GLU A 82 -12.28 -2.41 4.22
C GLU A 82 -11.40 -3.60 3.83
N LEU A 83 -10.35 -3.90 4.60
CA LEU A 83 -9.49 -5.06 4.36
C LEU A 83 -10.31 -6.35 4.31
N ARG A 84 -11.20 -6.57 5.30
CA ARG A 84 -12.05 -7.79 5.35
C ARG A 84 -13.02 -7.87 4.18
N ALA A 85 -13.59 -6.75 3.74
CA ALA A 85 -14.45 -6.73 2.56
C ALA A 85 -13.67 -7.17 1.31
N LEU A 86 -12.45 -6.66 1.13
CA LEU A 86 -11.57 -7.04 0.02
C LEU A 86 -11.13 -8.50 0.10
N MET A 87 -10.80 -9.02 1.29
CA MET A 87 -10.46 -10.45 1.49
C MET A 87 -11.61 -11.36 1.03
N ARG A 88 -12.85 -11.03 1.41
CA ARG A 88 -14.05 -11.78 1.01
C ARG A 88 -14.38 -11.68 -0.47
N GLU A 89 -14.00 -10.60 -1.14
CA GLU A 89 -14.10 -10.49 -2.59
C GLU A 89 -13.04 -11.39 -3.26
N ALA A 90 -11.79 -11.30 -2.81
CA ALA A 90 -10.69 -12.12 -3.28
C ALA A 90 -10.93 -13.63 -3.16
N GLU A 91 -11.54 -14.07 -2.05
CA GLU A 91 -11.94 -15.47 -1.87
C GLU A 91 -12.98 -15.91 -2.92
N ARG A 92 -13.97 -15.05 -3.20
CA ARG A 92 -14.99 -15.32 -4.24
C ARG A 92 -14.38 -15.39 -5.63
N ASP A 93 -13.48 -14.46 -5.96
CA ASP A 93 -12.76 -14.44 -7.23
C ASP A 93 -11.88 -15.69 -7.41
N THR A 94 -11.23 -16.13 -6.33
CA THR A 94 -10.41 -17.34 -6.34
C THR A 94 -11.27 -18.59 -6.51
N ALA A 95 -12.40 -18.68 -5.81
CA ALA A 95 -13.33 -19.80 -5.93
C ALA A 95 -13.99 -19.89 -7.31
N ALA A 96 -14.23 -18.76 -7.98
CA ALA A 96 -14.79 -18.70 -9.32
C ALA A 96 -13.79 -19.15 -10.40
N ARG A 97 -12.49 -19.14 -10.12
CA ARG A 97 -11.46 -19.52 -11.08
C ARG A 97 -11.40 -21.05 -11.22
N PRO A 98 -11.54 -21.62 -12.43
CA PRO A 98 -11.40 -23.06 -12.63
C PRO A 98 -9.98 -23.50 -12.25
N ARG A 99 -9.88 -24.53 -11.40
CA ARG A 99 -8.60 -25.14 -11.04
C ARG A 99 -7.91 -25.60 -12.33
N PRO A 100 -6.67 -25.18 -12.61
CA PRO A 100 -5.99 -25.57 -13.82
C PRO A 100 -5.95 -27.11 -13.89
N ALA A 101 -6.40 -27.67 -15.01
CA ALA A 101 -6.27 -29.09 -15.27
C ALA A 101 -4.77 -29.42 -15.16
N ALA A 102 -4.44 -30.34 -14.25
CA ALA A 102 -3.07 -30.83 -14.13
C ALA A 102 -2.60 -31.30 -15.53
N PRO A 103 -1.37 -30.96 -15.95
CA PRO A 103 -0.87 -31.45 -17.23
C PRO A 103 -0.91 -32.98 -17.19
N ALA A 104 -1.60 -33.59 -18.15
CA ALA A 104 -1.57 -35.03 -18.35
C ALA A 104 -0.11 -35.43 -18.62
N ALA A 105 0.41 -36.32 -17.78
CA ALA A 105 1.71 -36.96 -17.98
C ALA A 105 1.63 -38.04 -19.06
#